data_AF-A0A9E4JM00-F1
#
_entry.id   AF-A0A9E4JM00-F1
#
_cell.length_a   1.000
_cell.length_b   1.000
_cell.length_c   1.000
_cell.angle_alpha   90.00
_cell.angle_beta   90.00
_cell.angle_gamma   90.00
#
_symmetry.space_group_name_H-M   'P 1'
#
loop_
_entity.id
_entity.type
_entity.pdbx_description
1 polymer ?
#
loop_
_entity_poly.entity_id
_entity_poly.type
_entity_poly.pdbx_seq_one_letter_code
_entity_poly.pdbx_strand_id
1 'polypeptide(L)'
;MVGGFSGRRIDTQYITPTLKELGLPAMAESGWLTRSLEQPYPYTLDYNGKISNKPVKQAFLNLIDFVEKNPYLAENTLVLLLYHVKQITKANKIKIIKISNFEKFDISTIINCLKEHFYFNYKTHGASKLPVLAFFAIYKILIKEVERYNSCILKDLGSHTASDRTSQSAGDLEILDKNQNLIEAIEIKHGKEIDLQMIRIAKDKIIKFNPRRYYIFSSANPEVKPSEITLIEAEIAKIRKEHGCLVITNGIIPTLKYYLRLINSIEDFVINYSTLIELDAELQAIHKVKWNEILSSVDNEG
;
A
#
# COMPACT_ATOMS: atom_id res chain seq x y z
N MET A 1 -10.14 36.39 -6.23
CA MET A 1 -11.34 36.98 -5.59
C MET A 1 -10.90 37.83 -4.42
N VAL A 2 -11.52 38.99 -4.21
CA VAL A 2 -11.37 39.73 -2.96
C VAL A 2 -11.86 38.81 -1.83
N GLY A 3 -11.05 38.58 -0.80
CA GLY A 3 -11.34 37.63 0.28
C GLY A 3 -11.04 36.15 -0.03
N GLY A 4 -10.44 35.84 -1.20
CA GLY A 4 -10.05 34.47 -1.54
C GLY A 4 -8.73 34.05 -0.88
N PHE A 5 -8.67 32.84 -0.33
CA PHE A 5 -7.47 32.24 0.26
C PHE A 5 -6.79 31.29 -0.75
N SER A 6 -5.51 31.51 -1.04
CA SER A 6 -4.75 30.66 -1.97
C SER A 6 -4.25 29.37 -1.29
N GLY A 7 -5.19 28.50 -0.90
CA GLY A 7 -4.91 27.33 -0.06
C GLY A 7 -3.83 26.40 -0.60
N ARG A 8 -3.90 26.05 -1.90
CA ARG A 8 -2.88 25.19 -2.53
C ARG A 8 -1.47 25.78 -2.45
N ARG A 9 -1.31 27.07 -2.76
CA ARG A 9 0.00 27.74 -2.71
C ARG A 9 0.56 27.75 -1.30
N ILE A 10 -0.26 28.12 -0.31
CA ILE A 10 0.16 28.20 1.10
C ILE A 10 0.53 26.81 1.63
N ASP A 11 -0.27 25.79 1.30
CA ASP A 11 -0.01 24.43 1.72
C ASP A 11 1.28 23.85 1.11
N THR A 12 1.45 23.97 -0.21
CA THR A 12 2.66 23.47 -0.89
C THR A 12 3.93 24.22 -0.46
N GLN A 13 3.83 25.52 -0.14
CA GLN A 13 5.01 26.31 0.27
C GLN A 13 5.36 26.16 1.76
N TYR A 14 4.37 25.98 2.63
CA TYR A 14 4.59 26.08 4.08
C TYR A 14 4.04 24.87 4.84
N ILE A 15 2.75 24.52 4.70
CA ILE A 15 2.10 23.53 5.59
C ILE A 15 2.64 22.11 5.34
N THR A 16 2.53 21.60 4.12
CA THR A 16 2.97 20.24 3.79
C THR A 16 4.48 20.05 4.05
N PRO A 17 5.38 20.98 3.64
CA PRO A 17 6.80 20.89 4.00
C PRO A 17 7.06 20.84 5.52
N THR A 18 6.43 21.72 6.31
CA THR A 18 6.61 21.74 7.77
C THR A 18 6.11 20.45 8.43
N LEU A 19 4.96 19.92 8.00
CA LEU A 19 4.47 18.64 8.53
C LEU A 19 5.45 17.49 8.24
N LYS A 20 6.05 17.45 7.04
CA LYS A 20 7.09 16.45 6.69
C LYS A 20 8.34 16.60 7.54
N GLU A 21 8.83 17.82 7.72
CA GLU A 21 10.01 18.11 8.56
C GLU A 21 9.79 17.65 10.01
N LEU A 22 8.57 17.85 10.53
CA LEU A 22 8.18 17.40 11.87
C LEU A 22 7.86 15.90 11.97
N GLY A 23 7.93 15.15 10.86
CA GLY A 23 7.57 13.74 10.81
C GLY A 23 6.09 13.47 11.11
N LEU A 24 5.23 14.44 10.86
CA LEU A 24 3.78 14.34 11.01
C LEU A 24 3.14 13.85 9.70
N PRO A 25 1.93 13.27 9.75
CA PRO A 25 1.18 12.92 8.54
C PRO A 25 1.03 14.13 7.61
N ALA A 26 1.49 13.98 6.37
CA ALA A 26 1.51 15.04 5.37
C ALA A 26 1.16 14.48 3.99
N MET A 27 0.64 15.34 3.12
CA MET A 27 0.34 14.98 1.74
C MET A 27 1.62 14.86 0.91
N ALA A 28 1.53 14.17 -0.22
CA ALA A 28 2.64 14.11 -1.18
C ALA A 28 3.01 15.52 -1.69
N GLU A 29 2.01 16.30 -2.09
CA GLU A 29 2.19 17.67 -2.61
C GLU A 29 1.30 18.71 -1.91
N SER A 30 -0.01 18.44 -1.79
CA SER A 30 -0.96 19.32 -1.13
C SER A 30 -2.27 18.59 -0.79
N GLY A 31 -2.91 18.98 0.31
CA GLY A 31 -4.27 18.56 0.67
C GLY A 31 -5.38 19.25 -0.12
N TRP A 32 -5.05 20.34 -0.82
CA TRP A 32 -6.01 21.14 -1.59
C TRP A 32 -6.32 20.59 -2.99
N LEU A 33 -5.83 19.39 -3.35
CA LEU A 33 -6.09 18.73 -4.64
C LEU A 33 -7.46 18.02 -4.70
N THR A 34 -8.23 18.08 -3.62
CA THR A 34 -9.54 17.43 -3.55
C THR A 34 -10.60 18.34 -4.14
N ARG A 35 -11.27 17.92 -5.23
CA ARG A 35 -12.34 18.69 -5.89
C ARG A 35 -13.42 19.22 -4.94
N SER A 36 -13.70 18.49 -3.88
CA SER A 36 -14.69 18.87 -2.86
C SER A 36 -14.21 19.99 -1.94
N LEU A 37 -12.93 20.33 -1.94
CA LEU A 37 -12.34 21.47 -1.23
C LEU A 37 -12.02 22.63 -2.19
N GLU A 38 -11.79 22.36 -3.47
CA GLU A 38 -11.48 23.39 -4.49
C GLU A 38 -12.69 24.24 -4.93
N GLN A 39 -13.90 23.97 -4.41
CA GLN A 39 -15.10 24.71 -4.85
C GLN A 39 -15.06 26.16 -4.36
N PRO A 40 -15.52 27.14 -5.16
CA PRO A 40 -15.50 28.55 -4.80
C PRO A 40 -16.66 28.93 -3.85
N TYR A 41 -16.94 28.10 -2.85
CA TYR A 41 -17.96 28.35 -1.82
C TYR A 41 -17.28 28.46 -0.45
N PRO A 42 -17.79 29.32 0.45
CA PRO A 42 -17.26 29.43 1.80
C PRO A 42 -17.49 28.13 2.59
N TYR A 43 -16.57 27.80 3.50
CA TYR A 43 -16.66 26.59 4.35
C TYR A 43 -17.58 26.82 5.56
N THR A 44 -18.83 27.15 5.31
CA THR A 44 -19.86 27.29 6.32
C THR A 44 -20.46 25.93 6.71
N LEU A 45 -21.28 25.89 7.77
CA LEU A 45 -21.94 24.65 8.22
C LEU A 45 -22.88 24.05 7.16
N ASP A 46 -23.37 24.85 6.22
CA ASP A 46 -24.18 24.46 5.06
C ASP A 46 -23.36 24.18 3.79
N TYR A 47 -22.04 24.04 3.89
CA TYR A 47 -21.16 23.81 2.74
C TYR A 47 -21.61 22.62 1.87
N ASN A 48 -21.87 22.90 0.58
CA ASN A 48 -22.43 21.93 -0.37
C ASN A 48 -21.40 20.97 -0.99
N GLY A 49 -20.11 21.18 -0.75
CA GLY A 49 -19.06 20.30 -1.27
C GLY A 49 -19.22 18.84 -0.78
N LYS A 50 -18.98 17.91 -1.70
CA LYS A 50 -19.20 16.47 -1.47
C LYS A 50 -18.02 15.82 -0.74
N ILE A 51 -18.02 15.89 0.58
CA ILE A 51 -17.12 15.11 1.44
C ILE A 51 -17.87 13.84 1.86
N SER A 52 -17.44 12.68 1.37
CA SER A 52 -18.18 11.41 1.52
C SER A 52 -18.28 10.92 2.96
N ASN A 53 -17.22 11.11 3.74
CA ASN A 53 -17.19 10.78 5.15
C ASN A 53 -17.91 11.88 5.96
N LYS A 54 -19.18 11.62 6.33
CA LYS A 54 -20.03 12.58 7.04
C LYS A 54 -19.45 13.01 8.40
N PRO A 55 -18.96 12.11 9.27
CA PRO A 55 -18.26 12.50 10.50
C PRO A 55 -17.09 13.46 10.25
N VAL A 56 -16.24 13.17 9.25
CA VAL A 56 -15.10 14.03 8.91
C VAL A 56 -15.57 15.38 8.38
N LYS A 57 -16.59 15.41 7.52
CA LYS A 57 -17.19 16.67 7.05
C LYS A 57 -17.67 17.52 8.22
N GLN A 58 -18.41 16.93 9.15
CA GLN A 58 -18.95 17.65 10.30
C GLN A 58 -17.84 18.19 11.20
N ALA A 59 -16.83 17.38 11.51
CA ALA A 59 -15.71 17.80 12.33
C ALA A 59 -14.91 18.94 11.67
N PHE A 60 -14.66 18.84 10.36
CA PHE A 60 -13.98 19.87 9.59
C PHE A 60 -14.74 21.20 9.59
N LEU A 61 -16.03 21.20 9.23
CA LEU A 61 -16.82 22.44 9.16
C LEU A 61 -17.04 23.08 10.53
N ASN A 62 -17.27 22.27 11.58
CA ASN A 62 -17.39 22.79 12.94
C ASN A 62 -16.08 23.41 13.44
N LEU A 63 -14.92 22.86 13.05
CA LEU A 63 -13.62 23.41 13.42
C LEU A 63 -13.40 24.78 12.79
N ILE A 64 -13.72 24.92 11.50
CA ILE A 64 -13.63 26.20 10.80
C ILE A 64 -14.58 27.23 11.40
N ASP A 65 -15.87 26.89 11.59
CA ASP A 65 -16.87 27.76 12.21
C ASP A 65 -16.46 28.21 13.62
N PHE A 66 -15.89 27.31 14.42
CA PHE A 66 -15.38 27.63 15.76
C PHE A 66 -14.24 28.65 15.72
N VAL A 67 -13.25 28.45 14.84
CA VAL A 67 -12.08 29.33 14.71
C VAL A 67 -12.49 30.69 14.14
N GLU A 68 -13.43 30.74 13.18
CA GLU A 68 -13.96 32.00 12.65
C GLU A 68 -14.69 32.82 13.71
N LYS A 69 -15.47 32.17 14.59
CA LYS A 69 -16.16 32.83 15.71
C LYS A 69 -15.23 33.21 16.86
N ASN A 70 -14.11 32.50 17.03
CA ASN A 70 -13.18 32.67 18.14
C ASN A 70 -11.72 32.76 17.65
N PRO A 71 -11.35 33.81 16.89
CA PRO A 71 -10.04 33.88 16.23
C PRO A 71 -8.87 33.87 17.21
N TYR A 72 -9.06 34.37 18.43
CA TYR A 72 -8.05 34.34 19.51
C TYR A 72 -7.73 32.92 20.02
N LEU A 73 -8.55 31.92 19.68
CA LEU A 73 -8.31 30.51 20.01
C LEU A 73 -7.66 29.72 18.88
N ALA A 74 -7.50 30.30 17.69
CA ALA A 74 -7.01 29.60 16.49
C ALA A 74 -5.68 28.86 16.74
N GLU A 75 -4.73 29.52 17.40
CA GLU A 75 -3.42 28.95 17.73
C GLU A 75 -3.55 27.79 18.73
N ASN A 76 -4.31 27.96 19.82
CA ASN A 76 -4.55 26.90 20.81
C ASN A 76 -5.25 25.69 20.18
N THR A 77 -6.21 25.93 19.30
CA THR A 77 -6.91 24.88 18.53
C THR A 77 -5.93 24.11 17.63
N LEU A 78 -5.03 24.80 16.92
CA LEU A 78 -4.00 24.17 16.10
C LEU A 78 -3.04 23.34 16.95
N VAL A 79 -2.57 23.87 18.08
CA VAL A 79 -1.67 23.14 19.00
C VAL A 79 -2.32 21.86 19.51
N LEU A 80 -3.58 21.93 19.93
CA LEU A 80 -4.34 20.74 20.36
C LEU A 80 -4.49 19.72 19.24
N LEU A 81 -4.79 20.17 18.01
CA LEU A 81 -4.89 19.28 16.85
C LEU A 81 -3.56 18.54 16.61
N LEU A 82 -2.44 19.27 16.58
CA LEU A 82 -1.11 18.69 16.36
C LEU A 82 -0.69 17.76 17.52
N TYR A 83 -1.05 18.10 18.76
CA TYR A 83 -0.85 17.23 19.92
C TYR A 83 -1.57 15.90 19.73
N HIS A 84 -2.87 15.91 19.38
CA HIS A 84 -3.63 14.68 19.15
C HIS A 84 -3.09 13.86 17.97
N VAL A 85 -2.71 14.51 16.86
CA VAL A 85 -2.07 13.83 15.72
C VAL A 85 -0.79 13.13 16.15
N LYS A 86 0.04 13.78 16.97
CA LYS A 86 1.28 13.19 17.50
C LYS A 86 0.99 11.99 18.40
N GLN A 87 -0.03 12.05 19.26
CA GLN A 87 -0.42 10.93 20.12
C GLN A 87 -0.92 9.74 19.30
N ILE A 88 -1.77 9.97 18.29
CA ILE A 88 -2.26 8.92 17.39
C ILE A 88 -1.10 8.30 16.61
N THR A 89 -0.19 9.12 16.08
CA THR A 89 1.00 8.65 15.35
C THR A 89 1.89 7.78 16.24
N LYS A 90 2.06 8.16 17.51
CA LYS A 90 2.81 7.36 18.49
C LYS A 90 2.08 6.05 18.83
N ALA A 91 0.76 6.08 19.01
CA ALA A 91 -0.04 4.88 19.27
C ALA A 91 -0.02 3.89 18.09
N ASN A 92 0.14 4.38 16.85
CA ASN A 92 0.31 3.55 15.66
C ASN A 92 1.69 2.88 15.54
N LYS A 93 2.67 3.25 16.39
CA LYS A 93 3.96 2.57 16.48
C LYS A 93 3.83 1.35 17.38
N ILE A 94 3.51 0.22 16.77
CA ILE A 94 3.46 -1.08 17.43
C ILE A 94 4.74 -1.82 17.09
N LYS A 95 5.51 -2.20 18.12
CA LYS A 95 6.65 -3.09 17.95
C LYS A 95 6.15 -4.51 17.68
N ILE A 96 6.76 -5.18 16.72
CA ILE A 96 6.46 -6.58 16.45
C ILE A 96 7.29 -7.46 17.38
N ILE A 97 6.66 -8.48 17.96
CA ILE A 97 7.33 -9.41 18.86
C ILE A 97 8.43 -10.15 18.10
N LYS A 98 9.55 -10.41 18.78
CA LYS A 98 10.61 -11.27 18.25
C LYS A 98 10.24 -12.71 18.58
N ILE A 99 10.19 -13.55 17.55
CA ILE A 99 10.06 -14.99 17.73
C ILE A 99 11.37 -15.52 18.30
N SER A 100 11.26 -16.39 19.30
CA SER A 100 12.40 -17.01 19.97
C SER A 100 12.68 -18.42 19.48
N ASN A 101 11.66 -19.13 18.99
CA ASN A 101 11.77 -20.48 18.46
C ASN A 101 11.20 -20.59 17.04
N PHE A 102 12.10 -20.54 16.06
CA PHE A 102 11.74 -20.67 14.65
C PHE A 102 11.49 -22.13 14.20
N GLU A 103 11.79 -23.14 15.02
CA GLU A 103 11.55 -24.56 14.68
C GLU A 103 10.05 -24.87 14.51
N LYS A 104 9.18 -24.02 15.08
CA LYS A 104 7.71 -24.14 14.93
C LYS A 104 7.18 -23.62 13.59
N PHE A 105 8.00 -22.89 12.83
CA PHE A 105 7.59 -22.22 11.60
C PHE A 105 7.96 -23.05 10.37
N ASP A 106 7.08 -23.96 9.98
CA ASP A 106 7.13 -24.56 8.66
C ASP A 106 6.38 -23.70 7.60
N ILE A 107 6.51 -24.07 6.32
CA ILE A 107 5.85 -23.35 5.21
C ILE A 107 4.33 -23.31 5.38
N SER A 108 3.71 -24.38 5.88
CA SER A 108 2.27 -24.45 6.05
C SER A 108 1.80 -23.52 7.18
N THR A 109 2.51 -23.51 8.31
CA THR A 109 2.28 -22.60 9.44
C THR A 109 2.33 -21.15 8.98
N ILE A 110 3.37 -20.77 8.22
CA ILE A 110 3.49 -19.39 7.72
C ILE A 110 2.38 -19.03 6.75
N ILE A 111 2.02 -19.93 5.84
CA ILE A 111 0.92 -19.68 4.92
C ILE A 111 -0.39 -19.48 5.69
N ASN A 112 -0.62 -20.22 6.77
CA ASN A 112 -1.78 -20.02 7.63
C ASN A 112 -1.73 -18.67 8.35
N CYS A 113 -0.56 -18.28 8.89
CA CYS A 113 -0.35 -16.97 9.50
C CYS A 113 -0.66 -15.83 8.51
N LEU A 114 -0.13 -15.92 7.29
CA LEU A 114 -0.36 -14.93 6.24
C LEU A 114 -1.82 -14.88 5.80
N LYS A 115 -2.50 -16.04 5.67
CA LYS A 115 -3.94 -16.08 5.39
C LYS A 115 -4.72 -15.37 6.48
N GLU A 116 -4.49 -15.72 7.74
CA GLU A 116 -5.18 -15.08 8.87
C GLU A 116 -4.95 -13.57 8.85
N HIS A 117 -3.71 -13.14 8.59
CA HIS A 117 -3.37 -11.73 8.55
C HIS A 117 -4.02 -10.99 7.37
N PHE A 118 -4.02 -11.57 6.17
CA PHE A 118 -4.55 -10.93 4.97
C PHE A 118 -6.08 -10.87 4.95
N TYR A 119 -6.74 -11.94 5.39
CA TYR A 119 -8.19 -12.08 5.25
C TYR A 119 -8.98 -11.65 6.50
N PHE A 120 -8.31 -11.20 7.56
CA PHE A 120 -8.98 -10.64 8.73
C PHE A 120 -9.79 -9.38 8.36
N ASN A 121 -11.03 -9.30 8.86
CA ASN A 121 -11.87 -8.13 8.63
C ASN A 121 -11.52 -7.01 9.62
N TYR A 122 -10.54 -6.19 9.26
CA TYR A 122 -10.06 -5.07 10.07
C TYR A 122 -11.07 -3.92 10.24
N LYS A 123 -12.16 -3.89 9.44
CA LYS A 123 -13.11 -2.77 9.38
C LYS A 123 -12.44 -1.41 9.13
N THR A 124 -11.28 -1.43 8.47
CA THR A 124 -10.47 -0.24 8.18
C THR A 124 -9.71 -0.41 6.85
N HIS A 125 -9.09 0.66 6.37
CA HIS A 125 -8.28 0.66 5.15
C HIS A 125 -6.83 0.22 5.45
N GLY A 126 -6.10 -0.17 4.41
CA GLY A 126 -4.66 -0.48 4.47
C GLY A 126 -4.34 -1.98 4.41
N ALA A 127 -5.29 -2.86 4.68
CA ALA A 127 -5.10 -4.32 4.64
C ALA A 127 -4.63 -4.83 3.25
N SER A 128 -4.98 -4.14 2.16
CA SER A 128 -4.52 -4.47 0.81
C SER A 128 -3.00 -4.39 0.62
N LYS A 129 -2.29 -3.70 1.53
CA LYS A 129 -0.83 -3.60 1.53
C LYS A 129 -0.15 -4.82 2.15
N LEU A 130 -0.85 -5.60 2.98
CA LEU A 130 -0.26 -6.77 3.66
C LEU A 130 0.33 -7.80 2.67
N PRO A 131 -0.38 -8.21 1.60
CA PRO A 131 0.20 -9.11 0.61
C PRO A 131 1.39 -8.48 -0.14
N VAL A 132 1.37 -7.16 -0.36
CA VAL A 132 2.48 -6.45 -1.02
C VAL A 132 3.74 -6.53 -0.17
N LEU A 133 3.63 -6.27 1.13
CA LEU A 133 4.76 -6.37 2.05
C LEU A 133 5.28 -7.80 2.15
N ALA A 134 4.41 -8.81 2.09
CA ALA A 134 4.83 -10.21 2.06
C ALA A 134 5.61 -10.55 0.78
N PHE A 135 5.13 -10.10 -0.39
CA PHE A 135 5.88 -10.26 -1.63
C PHE A 135 7.21 -9.50 -1.59
N PHE A 136 7.24 -8.30 -1.03
CA PHE A 136 8.49 -7.55 -0.91
C PHE A 136 9.48 -8.26 0.01
N ALA A 137 9.02 -8.82 1.13
CA ALA A 137 9.84 -9.60 2.05
C ALA A 137 10.44 -10.83 1.36
N ILE A 138 9.65 -11.60 0.60
CA ILE A 138 10.16 -12.80 -0.08
C ILE A 138 11.09 -12.44 -1.24
N TYR A 139 10.80 -11.38 -2.02
CA TYR A 139 11.68 -10.95 -3.12
C TYR A 139 13.02 -10.41 -2.63
N LYS A 140 13.09 -9.80 -1.44
CA LYS A 140 14.37 -9.44 -0.79
C LYS A 140 15.31 -10.63 -0.59
N ILE A 141 14.75 -11.83 -0.44
CA ILE A 141 15.50 -13.08 -0.26
C ILE A 141 15.75 -13.72 -1.63
N LEU A 142 14.71 -13.89 -2.45
CA LEU A 142 14.80 -14.53 -3.76
C LEU A 142 15.85 -13.88 -4.66
N ILE A 143 15.99 -12.56 -4.64
CA ILE A 143 16.99 -11.88 -5.48
C ILE A 143 18.43 -12.26 -5.11
N LYS A 144 18.67 -12.60 -3.85
CA LYS A 144 19.99 -13.01 -3.38
C LYS A 144 20.28 -14.49 -3.63
N GLU A 145 19.25 -15.32 -3.58
CA GLU A 145 19.41 -16.78 -3.52
C GLU A 145 19.12 -17.49 -4.85
N VAL A 146 18.30 -16.90 -5.71
CA VAL A 146 17.88 -17.54 -6.96
C VAL A 146 18.68 -16.99 -8.13
N GLU A 147 19.41 -17.87 -8.82
CA GLU A 147 20.30 -17.55 -9.95
C GLU A 147 19.65 -16.67 -11.03
N ARG A 148 18.35 -16.86 -11.28
CA ARG A 148 17.57 -16.04 -12.22
C ARG A 148 17.70 -14.53 -11.97
N TYR A 149 17.87 -14.12 -10.72
CA TYR A 149 17.95 -12.72 -10.30
C TYR A 149 19.39 -12.26 -10.08
N ASN A 150 20.39 -13.01 -10.56
CA ASN A 150 21.77 -12.58 -10.48
C ASN A 150 21.93 -11.17 -11.09
N SER A 151 22.59 -10.28 -10.33
CA SER A 151 22.77 -8.86 -10.67
C SER A 151 21.47 -8.05 -10.84
N CYS A 152 20.34 -8.54 -10.34
CA CYS A 152 19.09 -7.79 -10.27
C CYS A 152 18.98 -7.04 -8.93
N ILE A 153 18.17 -5.99 -8.93
CA ILE A 153 17.91 -5.15 -7.75
C ILE A 153 16.40 -5.03 -7.57
N LEU A 154 15.92 -5.26 -6.35
CA LEU A 154 14.55 -4.90 -5.97
C LEU A 154 14.50 -3.41 -5.70
N LYS A 155 13.65 -2.69 -6.43
CA LYS A 155 13.42 -1.26 -6.17
C LYS A 155 12.69 -1.08 -4.84
N ASP A 156 12.98 -0.01 -4.12
CA ASP A 156 12.29 0.32 -2.87
C ASP A 156 10.77 0.46 -3.07
N LEU A 157 10.00 0.10 -2.05
CA LEU A 157 8.54 0.25 -2.07
C LEU A 157 8.15 1.73 -2.21
N GLY A 158 7.31 2.02 -3.21
CA GLY A 158 6.60 3.29 -3.29
C GLY A 158 5.47 3.39 -2.24
N SER A 159 4.91 4.58 -2.05
CA SER A 159 3.67 4.70 -1.27
C SER A 159 2.47 4.19 -2.06
N HIS A 160 1.62 3.35 -1.45
CA HIS A 160 0.39 2.86 -2.11
C HIS A 160 -0.72 3.92 -2.21
N THR A 161 -0.56 5.05 -1.53
CA THR A 161 -1.50 6.17 -1.60
C THR A 161 -1.20 7.15 -2.73
N ALA A 162 -0.07 7.00 -3.42
CA ALA A 162 0.25 7.81 -4.59
C ALA A 162 -0.69 7.44 -5.76
N SER A 163 -1.25 8.45 -6.42
CA SER A 163 -2.09 8.23 -7.61
C SER A 163 -1.26 7.61 -8.74
N ASP A 164 -1.82 6.63 -9.46
CA ASP A 164 -1.25 6.04 -10.68
C ASP A 164 -0.88 7.07 -11.76
N ARG A 165 -1.52 8.26 -11.75
CA ARG A 165 -1.16 9.37 -12.65
C ARG A 165 0.18 10.01 -12.32
N THR A 166 0.61 9.91 -11.07
CA THR A 166 1.86 10.50 -10.55
C THR A 166 2.93 9.46 -10.28
N SER A 167 2.57 8.20 -9.99
CA SER A 167 3.53 7.13 -9.81
C SER A 167 4.07 6.71 -11.19
N GLN A 168 5.35 6.98 -11.43
CA GLN A 168 6.07 6.43 -12.58
C GLN A 168 6.42 4.94 -12.34
N SER A 169 5.45 4.15 -11.84
CA SER A 169 5.64 2.76 -11.47
C SER A 169 4.99 1.82 -12.48
N ALA A 170 5.69 0.75 -12.84
CA ALA A 170 5.16 -0.33 -13.64
C ALA A 170 4.36 -1.36 -12.82
N GLY A 171 4.48 -1.37 -11.48
CA GLY A 171 3.75 -2.32 -10.61
C GLY A 171 3.82 -1.93 -9.13
N ASP A 172 3.35 -2.81 -8.25
CA ASP A 172 3.55 -2.66 -6.80
C ASP A 172 5.00 -2.96 -6.41
N LEU A 173 5.64 -3.93 -7.10
CA LEU A 173 7.07 -4.21 -7.00
C LEU A 173 7.71 -4.14 -8.40
N GLU A 174 8.97 -3.69 -8.43
CA GLU A 174 9.77 -3.57 -9.64
C GLU A 174 11.15 -4.17 -9.41
N ILE A 175 11.58 -5.03 -10.33
CA ILE A 175 12.90 -5.65 -10.33
C ILE A 175 13.68 -5.10 -11.52
N LEU A 176 14.85 -4.52 -11.23
CA LEU A 176 15.72 -3.90 -12.21
C LEU A 176 16.96 -4.76 -12.47
N ASP A 177 17.54 -4.68 -13.65
CA ASP A 177 18.90 -5.20 -13.89
C ASP A 177 19.97 -4.20 -13.42
N LYS A 178 21.24 -4.62 -13.53
CA LYS A 178 22.42 -3.78 -13.22
C LYS A 178 22.48 -2.45 -14.00
N ASN A 179 21.78 -2.36 -15.13
CA ASN A 179 21.72 -1.17 -15.97
C ASN A 179 20.47 -0.32 -15.68
N GLN A 180 19.75 -0.60 -14.59
CA GLN A 180 18.50 0.06 -14.20
C GLN A 180 17.32 -0.16 -15.18
N ASN A 181 17.38 -1.17 -16.04
CA ASN A 181 16.24 -1.52 -16.88
C ASN A 181 15.24 -2.37 -16.10
N LEU A 182 13.95 -2.12 -16.31
CA LEU A 182 12.89 -2.92 -15.70
C LEU A 182 12.87 -4.34 -16.30
N ILE A 183 13.01 -5.35 -15.44
CA ILE A 183 12.98 -6.77 -15.82
C ILE A 183 11.63 -7.38 -15.47
N GLU A 184 11.15 -7.16 -14.25
CA GLU A 184 9.86 -7.67 -13.79
C GLU A 184 9.06 -6.57 -13.11
N ALA A 185 7.76 -6.53 -13.40
CA ALA A 185 6.78 -5.77 -12.65
C ALA A 185 5.78 -6.73 -12.02
N ILE A 186 5.44 -6.52 -10.76
CA ILE A 186 4.49 -7.34 -10.01
C ILE A 186 3.36 -6.46 -9.51
N GLU A 187 2.13 -6.82 -9.87
CA GLU A 187 0.89 -6.17 -9.44
C GLU A 187 0.10 -7.12 -8.53
N ILE A 188 -0.35 -6.64 -7.37
CA ILE A 188 -0.94 -7.45 -6.30
C ILE A 188 -2.33 -6.92 -5.99
N LYS A 189 -3.34 -7.75 -6.24
CA LYS A 189 -4.77 -7.41 -6.10
C LYS A 189 -5.38 -8.18 -4.93
N HIS A 190 -5.55 -7.47 -3.81
CA HIS A 190 -6.22 -8.04 -2.65
C HIS A 190 -7.75 -7.99 -2.81
N GLY A 191 -8.38 -9.17 -2.76
CA GLY A 191 -9.84 -9.34 -2.75
C GLY A 191 -10.55 -9.05 -4.08
N LYS A 192 -9.82 -9.05 -5.21
CA LYS A 192 -10.39 -8.79 -6.54
C LYS A 192 -9.94 -9.83 -7.55
N GLU A 193 -10.89 -10.44 -8.25
CA GLU A 193 -10.60 -11.33 -9.37
C GLU A 193 -9.85 -10.57 -10.47
N ILE A 194 -8.96 -11.27 -11.16
CA ILE A 194 -8.26 -10.74 -12.33
C ILE A 194 -9.27 -10.76 -13.49
N ASP A 195 -9.63 -9.56 -13.96
CA ASP A 195 -10.51 -9.35 -15.10
C ASP A 195 -9.71 -8.86 -16.34
N LEU A 196 -10.36 -8.84 -17.50
CA LEU A 196 -9.78 -8.39 -18.76
C LEU A 196 -9.31 -6.93 -18.70
N GLN A 197 -9.98 -6.09 -17.92
CA GLN A 197 -9.61 -4.69 -17.79
C GLN A 197 -8.27 -4.54 -17.06
N MET A 198 -7.99 -5.38 -16.05
CA MET A 198 -6.67 -5.42 -15.40
C MET A 198 -5.56 -5.82 -16.38
N ILE A 199 -5.81 -6.77 -17.28
CA ILE A 199 -4.84 -7.14 -18.33
C ILE A 199 -4.58 -5.98 -19.29
N ARG A 200 -5.63 -5.23 -19.68
CA ARG A 200 -5.49 -4.04 -20.54
C ARG A 200 -4.71 -2.92 -19.86
N ILE A 201 -4.96 -2.67 -18.57
CA ILE A 201 -4.18 -1.70 -17.79
C ILE A 201 -2.70 -2.14 -17.71
N ALA A 202 -2.46 -3.44 -17.49
CA ALA A 202 -1.11 -3.98 -17.50
C ALA A 202 -0.44 -3.82 -18.89
N LYS A 203 -1.18 -3.99 -19.99
CA LYS A 203 -0.70 -3.73 -21.35
C LYS A 203 -0.21 -2.29 -21.52
N ASP A 204 -0.97 -1.30 -21.06
CA ASP A 204 -0.57 0.11 -21.15
C ASP A 204 0.75 0.36 -20.40
N LYS A 205 0.92 -0.25 -19.23
CA LYS A 205 2.19 -0.21 -18.48
C LYS A 205 3.31 -0.95 -19.20
N ILE A 206 3.05 -2.11 -19.80
CA ILE A 206 4.03 -2.89 -20.56
C ILE A 206 4.54 -2.09 -21.77
N ILE A 207 3.65 -1.42 -22.51
CA ILE A 207 4.03 -0.56 -23.64
C ILE A 207 4.95 0.58 -23.16
N LYS A 208 4.63 1.17 -22.00
CA LYS A 208 5.38 2.31 -21.45
C LYS A 208 6.75 1.91 -20.88
N PHE A 209 6.82 0.82 -20.12
CA PHE A 209 7.99 0.46 -19.31
C PHE A 209 8.79 -0.73 -19.84
N ASN A 210 8.24 -1.46 -20.82
CA ASN A 210 8.88 -2.58 -21.51
C ASN A 210 9.52 -3.67 -20.60
N PRO A 211 8.82 -4.17 -19.55
CA PRO A 211 9.34 -5.25 -18.72
C PRO A 211 9.41 -6.57 -19.50
N ARG A 212 10.34 -7.46 -19.11
CA ARG A 212 10.40 -8.81 -19.67
C ARG A 212 9.24 -9.69 -19.18
N ARG A 213 8.81 -9.48 -17.94
CA ARG A 213 7.72 -10.23 -17.29
C ARG A 213 6.82 -9.30 -16.49
N TYR A 214 5.51 -9.55 -16.56
CA TYR A 214 4.52 -8.80 -15.81
C TYR A 214 3.62 -9.78 -15.04
N TYR A 215 3.64 -9.70 -13.72
CA TYR A 215 2.88 -10.57 -12.85
C TYR A 215 1.64 -9.84 -12.34
N ILE A 216 0.51 -10.54 -12.31
CA ILE A 216 -0.72 -10.07 -11.65
C ILE A 216 -1.16 -11.18 -10.70
N PHE A 217 -1.05 -10.91 -9.40
CA PHE A 217 -1.43 -11.85 -8.36
C PHE A 217 -2.70 -11.41 -7.66
N SER A 218 -3.64 -12.34 -7.45
CA SER A 218 -4.89 -12.07 -6.76
C SER A 218 -5.07 -12.93 -5.52
N SER A 219 -5.72 -12.38 -4.49
CA SER A 219 -6.17 -13.16 -3.33
C SER A 219 -7.65 -13.57 -3.42
N ALA A 220 -8.33 -13.25 -4.53
CA ALA A 220 -9.69 -13.72 -4.78
C ALA A 220 -9.70 -15.23 -5.05
N ASN A 221 -10.86 -15.85 -4.86
CA ASN A 221 -11.09 -17.24 -5.17
C ASN A 221 -12.44 -17.36 -5.90
N PRO A 222 -12.46 -17.66 -7.22
CA PRO A 222 -11.29 -17.92 -8.08
C PRO A 222 -10.40 -16.69 -8.28
N GLU A 223 -9.12 -16.90 -8.60
CA GLU A 223 -8.17 -15.80 -8.81
C GLU A 223 -8.46 -15.00 -10.08
N VAL A 224 -8.87 -15.70 -11.14
CA VAL A 224 -9.20 -15.16 -12.46
C VAL A 224 -10.70 -15.27 -12.66
N LYS A 225 -11.30 -14.19 -13.18
CA LYS A 225 -12.73 -14.12 -13.43
C LYS A 225 -13.17 -15.20 -14.44
N PRO A 226 -13.98 -16.20 -14.05
CA PRO A 226 -14.24 -17.38 -14.88
C PRO A 226 -14.88 -17.05 -16.23
N SER A 227 -15.74 -16.04 -16.29
CA SER A 227 -16.42 -15.63 -17.52
C SER A 227 -15.52 -14.93 -18.54
N GLU A 228 -14.28 -14.58 -18.17
CA GLU A 228 -13.36 -13.82 -19.02
C GLU A 228 -12.06 -14.55 -19.34
N ILE A 229 -11.89 -15.80 -18.88
CA ILE A 229 -10.64 -16.58 -19.04
C ILE A 229 -10.16 -16.60 -20.50
N THR A 230 -11.02 -16.97 -21.45
CA THR A 230 -10.62 -17.04 -22.87
C THR A 230 -10.22 -15.69 -23.44
N LEU A 231 -10.86 -14.60 -23.00
CA LEU A 231 -10.52 -13.24 -23.43
C LEU A 231 -9.18 -12.79 -22.84
N ILE A 232 -8.94 -13.13 -21.57
CA ILE A 232 -7.69 -12.86 -20.86
C ILE A 232 -6.55 -13.61 -21.53
N GLU A 233 -6.69 -14.90 -21.81
CA GLU A 233 -5.68 -15.72 -22.49
C GLU A 233 -5.37 -15.18 -23.89
N ALA A 234 -6.39 -14.77 -24.65
CA ALA A 234 -6.21 -14.17 -25.96
C ALA A 234 -5.44 -12.84 -25.88
N GLU A 235 -5.74 -11.96 -24.92
CA GLU A 235 -5.02 -10.70 -24.75
C GLU A 235 -3.58 -10.93 -24.25
N ILE A 236 -3.35 -11.88 -23.34
CA ILE A 236 -2.00 -12.26 -22.90
C ILE A 236 -1.16 -12.76 -24.09
N ALA A 237 -1.73 -13.63 -24.93
CA ALA A 237 -1.06 -14.12 -26.14
C ALA A 237 -0.73 -12.97 -27.11
N LYS A 238 -1.65 -12.01 -27.25
CA LYS A 238 -1.44 -10.81 -28.06
C LYS A 238 -0.30 -9.95 -27.51
N ILE A 239 -0.27 -9.68 -26.20
CA ILE A 239 0.82 -8.93 -25.55
C ILE A 239 2.16 -9.62 -25.78
N ARG A 240 2.22 -10.94 -25.64
CA ARG A 240 3.45 -11.71 -25.89
C ARG A 240 3.91 -11.59 -27.34
N LYS A 241 2.99 -11.64 -28.30
CA LYS A 241 3.30 -11.51 -29.73
C LYS A 241 3.76 -10.09 -30.12
N GLU A 242 3.07 -9.07 -29.61
CA GLU A 242 3.27 -7.67 -30.00
C GLU A 242 4.43 -7.00 -29.24
N HIS A 243 4.64 -7.37 -27.97
CA HIS A 243 5.57 -6.68 -27.07
C HIS A 243 6.61 -7.60 -26.43
N GLY A 244 6.57 -8.91 -26.69
CA GLY A 244 7.53 -9.86 -26.13
C GLY A 244 7.44 -10.09 -24.61
N CYS A 245 6.55 -9.38 -23.90
CA CYS A 245 6.38 -9.51 -22.45
C CYS A 245 5.63 -10.81 -22.10
N LEU A 246 6.09 -11.51 -21.06
CA LEU A 246 5.34 -12.65 -20.48
C LEU A 246 4.42 -12.13 -19.37
N VAL A 247 3.12 -12.17 -19.60
CA VAL A 247 2.12 -11.85 -18.57
C VAL A 247 1.73 -13.12 -17.83
N ILE A 248 1.79 -13.10 -16.50
CA ILE A 248 1.53 -14.26 -15.64
C ILE A 248 0.49 -13.89 -14.59
N THR A 249 -0.63 -14.60 -14.60
CA THR A 249 -1.72 -14.45 -13.62
C THR A 249 -1.70 -15.62 -12.65
N ASN A 250 -1.77 -15.36 -11.33
CA ASN A 250 -1.80 -16.43 -10.32
C ASN A 250 -2.41 -15.98 -8.99
N GLY A 251 -2.56 -16.91 -8.05
CA GLY A 251 -2.98 -16.63 -6.68
C GLY A 251 -1.85 -16.14 -5.79
N ILE A 252 -2.15 -15.21 -4.89
CA ILE A 252 -1.23 -14.67 -3.88
C ILE A 252 -0.71 -15.80 -2.97
N ILE A 253 -1.62 -16.58 -2.38
CA ILE A 253 -1.26 -17.66 -1.45
C ILE A 253 -0.49 -18.80 -2.14
N PRO A 254 -0.97 -19.37 -3.27
CA PRO A 254 -0.20 -20.36 -4.02
C PRO A 254 1.20 -19.88 -4.36
N THR A 255 1.35 -18.65 -4.85
CA THR A 255 2.66 -18.10 -5.25
C THR A 255 3.60 -17.94 -4.06
N LEU A 256 3.14 -17.36 -2.95
CA LEU A 256 3.95 -17.25 -1.73
C LEU A 256 4.38 -18.63 -1.23
N LYS A 257 3.49 -19.63 -1.28
CA LYS A 257 3.82 -21.01 -0.90
C LYS A 257 4.92 -21.59 -1.78
N TYR A 258 4.91 -21.33 -3.09
CA TYR A 258 5.98 -21.77 -3.98
C TYR A 258 7.28 -21.04 -3.71
N TYR A 259 7.24 -19.72 -3.50
CA TYR A 259 8.45 -18.93 -3.26
C TYR A 259 9.13 -19.28 -1.93
N LEU A 260 8.35 -19.59 -0.89
CA LEU A 260 8.90 -20.09 0.38
C LEU A 260 9.66 -21.42 0.24
N ARG A 261 9.40 -22.22 -0.82
CA ARG A 261 10.16 -23.44 -1.11
C ARG A 261 11.50 -23.18 -1.79
N LEU A 262 11.70 -21.98 -2.33
CA LEU A 262 12.89 -21.62 -3.09
C LEU A 262 13.95 -20.92 -2.24
N ILE A 263 13.58 -20.50 -1.01
CA ILE A 263 14.48 -19.80 -0.11
C ILE A 263 15.14 -20.75 0.89
N ASN A 264 16.33 -20.39 1.35
CA ASN A 264 17.05 -21.19 2.34
C ASN A 264 16.51 -21.01 3.76
N SER A 265 16.15 -19.77 4.13
CA SER A 265 15.74 -19.41 5.50
C SER A 265 14.33 -18.87 5.53
N ILE A 266 13.42 -19.69 6.07
CA ILE A 266 12.05 -19.29 6.37
C ILE A 266 12.02 -18.23 7.48
N GLU A 267 12.94 -18.32 8.45
CA GLU A 267 13.13 -17.32 9.50
C GLU A 267 13.39 -15.93 8.91
N ASP A 268 14.27 -15.83 7.91
CA ASP A 268 14.58 -14.56 7.26
C ASP A 268 13.34 -13.94 6.63
N PHE A 269 12.43 -14.76 6.07
CA PHE A 269 11.16 -14.27 5.54
C PHE A 269 10.30 -13.67 6.65
N VAL A 270 10.12 -14.37 7.78
CA VAL A 270 9.29 -13.90 8.89
C VAL A 270 9.87 -12.63 9.51
N ILE A 271 11.20 -12.55 9.68
CA ILE A 271 11.89 -11.35 10.18
C ILE A 271 11.70 -10.17 9.23
N ASN A 272 11.92 -10.38 7.93
CA ASN A 272 11.76 -9.33 6.92
C ASN A 272 10.30 -8.83 6.85
N TYR A 273 9.33 -9.75 6.84
CA TYR A 273 7.91 -9.38 6.83
C TYR A 273 7.53 -8.62 8.10
N SER A 274 7.89 -9.13 9.28
CA SER A 274 7.64 -8.49 10.58
C SER A 274 8.24 -7.09 10.66
N THR A 275 9.46 -6.90 10.17
CA THR A 275 10.13 -5.60 10.11
C THR A 275 9.38 -4.62 9.21
N LEU A 276 8.91 -5.08 8.04
CA LEU A 276 8.10 -4.26 7.15
C LEU A 276 6.77 -3.86 7.81
N ILE A 277 6.09 -4.79 8.48
CA ILE A 277 4.85 -4.48 9.23
C ILE A 277 5.11 -3.44 10.33
N GLU A 278 6.19 -3.58 11.10
CA GLU A 278 6.56 -2.63 12.16
C GLU A 278 6.78 -1.21 11.61
N LEU A 279 7.56 -1.09 10.54
CA LEU A 279 8.02 0.18 10.00
C LEU A 279 7.01 0.86 9.07
N ASP A 280 6.05 0.12 8.50
CA ASP A 280 5.13 0.69 7.52
C ASP A 280 4.25 1.80 8.13
N ALA A 281 4.22 2.94 7.47
CA ALA A 281 3.48 4.12 7.91
C ALA A 281 2.00 4.14 7.45
N GLU A 282 1.64 3.30 6.47
CA GLU A 282 0.29 3.23 5.92
C GLU A 282 -0.56 2.17 6.65
N LEU A 283 0.08 1.17 7.24
CA LEU A 283 -0.58 0.23 8.15
C LEU A 283 -0.97 0.89 9.47
N GLN A 284 -2.25 0.80 9.79
CA GLN A 284 -2.78 1.17 11.10
C GLN A 284 -2.36 0.21 12.21
N ALA A 285 -2.44 0.67 13.47
CA ALA A 285 -2.10 -0.12 14.66
C ALA A 285 -2.74 -1.51 14.66
N ILE A 286 -4.01 -1.62 14.29
CA ILE A 286 -4.76 -2.88 14.31
C ILE A 286 -4.14 -3.97 13.42
N HIS A 287 -3.56 -3.62 12.27
CA HIS A 287 -2.87 -4.60 11.41
C HIS A 287 -1.60 -5.13 12.07
N LYS A 288 -0.87 -4.26 12.77
CA LYS A 288 0.38 -4.60 13.46
C LYS A 288 0.11 -5.43 14.72
N VAL A 289 -0.91 -5.05 15.50
CA VAL A 289 -1.39 -5.82 16.66
C VAL A 289 -1.84 -7.20 16.22
N LYS A 290 -2.62 -7.31 15.12
CA LYS A 290 -3.05 -8.60 14.62
C LYS A 290 -1.88 -9.52 14.24
N TRP A 291 -0.81 -8.95 13.68
CA TRP A 291 0.41 -9.73 13.42
C TRP A 291 1.06 -10.25 14.70
N ASN A 292 1.13 -9.43 15.76
CA ASN A 292 1.60 -9.89 17.06
C ASN A 292 0.74 -11.02 17.64
N GLU A 293 -0.59 -10.90 17.56
CA GLU A 293 -1.50 -11.96 18.01
C GLU A 293 -1.23 -13.29 17.30
N ILE A 294 -1.07 -13.25 15.98
CA ILE A 294 -0.78 -14.43 15.15
C ILE A 294 0.59 -15.04 15.51
N LEU A 295 1.62 -14.20 15.70
CA LEU A 295 2.93 -14.71 16.08
C LEU A 295 2.93 -15.31 17.49
N SER A 296 2.24 -14.67 18.44
CA SER A 296 2.11 -15.16 19.81
C SER A 296 1.36 -16.48 19.90
N SER A 297 0.34 -16.71 19.06
CA SER A 297 -0.39 -17.99 19.08
C SER A 297 0.52 -19.13 18.66
N VAL A 298 1.33 -18.94 17.62
CA VAL A 298 2.29 -19.97 17.16
C VAL A 298 3.41 -20.22 18.18
N ASP A 299 3.92 -19.16 18.81
CA ASP A 299 5.00 -19.29 19.80
C ASP A 299 4.52 -19.99 21.09
N ASN A 300 3.26 -19.73 21.52
CA ASN A 300 2.67 -20.29 22.75
C ASN A 300 1.99 -21.65 22.59
N GLU A 301 1.75 -22.15 21.37
CA GLU A 301 1.31 -23.54 21.17
C GLU A 301 2.50 -24.48 21.49
N GLY A 302 2.57 -24.92 22.76
CA GLY A 302 3.58 -25.81 23.34
C GLY A 302 3.27 -26.17 24.78
#